data_AF-A0A3D2R3Q1-F1
#
_entry.id   AF-A0A3D2R3Q1-F1
#
_cell.length_a   1.000
_cell.length_b   1.000
_cell.length_c   1.000
_cell.angle_alpha   90.00
_cell.angle_beta   90.00
_cell.angle_gamma   90.00
#
_symmetry.space_group_name_H-M   'P 1'
#
loop_
_entity.id
_entity.type
_entity.pdbx_description
1 polymer ?
#
loop_
_entity_poly.entity_id
_entity_poly.type
_entity_poly.pdbx_seq_one_letter_code
_entity_poly.pdbx_strand_id
1 'polypeptide(L)' 'MGNKCDETLSPCVGICQYNEEEVCRGCFRTSEEISRWAGMLDEEKLKVMANLNARMESLF' A
#
# COMPACT_ATOMS: atom_id res chain seq x y z
N MET A 1 -17.63 4.23 -16.70
CA MET A 1 -16.66 4.87 -15.78
C MET A 1 -17.01 4.41 -14.39
N GLY A 2 -16.16 3.63 -13.72
CA GLY A 2 -16.47 3.14 -12.37
C GLY A 2 -15.83 1.79 -12.07
N ASN A 3 -14.58 1.86 -11.62
CA ASN A 3 -14.02 1.06 -10.53
C ASN A 3 -14.26 -0.45 -10.59
N LYS A 4 -13.51 -1.14 -11.46
CA LYS A 4 -12.99 -2.44 -11.06
C LYS A 4 -11.82 -2.14 -10.14
N CYS A 5 -12.14 -1.83 -8.89
CA CYS A 5 -11.21 -2.08 -7.81
C CYS A 5 -10.83 -3.54 -7.97
N ASP A 6 -9.57 -3.77 -8.29
CA ASP A 6 -8.85 -4.98 -7.95
C ASP A 6 -9.10 -5.25 -6.46
N GLU A 7 -10.23 -5.89 -6.19
CA GLU A 7 -10.86 -6.09 -4.87
C GLU A 7 -10.06 -7.08 -4.02
N THR A 8 -8.96 -7.61 -4.58
CA THR A 8 -8.20 -8.72 -3.99
C THR A 8 -6.73 -8.44 -3.75
N LEU A 9 -6.12 -7.36 -4.26
CA LEU A 9 -4.67 -7.10 -4.09
C LEU A 9 -4.30 -5.82 -3.36
N SER A 10 -5.24 -4.93 -3.02
CA SER A 10 -4.90 -3.71 -2.28
C SER A 10 -5.00 -3.92 -0.76
N PRO A 11 -3.93 -3.69 0.01
CA PRO A 11 -3.92 -3.81 1.48
C PRO A 11 -4.59 -2.60 2.16
N CYS A 12 -5.39 -1.83 1.42
CA CYS A 12 -5.98 -0.59 1.89
C CYS A 12 -7.17 -0.85 2.82
N VAL A 13 -7.08 -0.40 4.07
CA VAL A 13 -8.19 -0.50 5.06
C VAL A 13 -9.13 0.71 5.05
N GLY A 14 -9.02 1.59 4.04
CA GLY A 14 -9.87 2.78 3.92
C GLY A 14 -9.53 3.92 4.89
N ILE A 15 -8.42 3.80 5.63
CA ILE A 15 -7.93 4.82 6.56
C ILE A 15 -6.60 5.37 6.03
N CYS A 16 -6.54 6.68 5.82
CA CYS A 16 -5.34 7.37 5.35
C CYS A 16 -4.79 8.24 6.49
N GLN A 17 -3.90 7.64 7.30
CA GLN A 17 -3.18 8.34 8.37
C GLN A 17 -1.69 8.04 8.24
N TYR A 18 -0.87 9.07 8.09
CA TYR A 18 0.57 8.93 7.91
C TYR A 18 1.31 9.08 9.24
N ASN A 19 2.43 8.36 9.41
CA ASN A 19 3.39 8.59 10.49
C ASN A 19 4.40 9.69 10.09
N GLU A 20 5.40 9.93 10.95
CA GLU A 20 6.46 10.91 10.71
C GLU A 20 7.37 10.58 9.50
N GLU A 21 7.32 9.32 9.02
CA GLU A 21 8.06 8.81 7.87
C GLU A 21 7.21 8.75 6.60
N GLU A 22 6.05 9.41 6.58
CA GLU A 22 5.10 9.42 5.45
C GLU A 22 4.54 8.03 5.06
N VAL A 23 4.55 7.10 6.02
CA VAL A 23 3.98 5.75 5.88
C VAL A 23 2.56 5.72 6.46
N CYS A 24 1.61 5.19 5.69
CA CYS A 24 0.24 5.01 6.14
C CYS A 24 0.18 3.95 7.26
N ARG A 25 -0.29 4.33 8.45
CA ARG A 25 -0.44 3.44 9.62
C ARG A 25 -1.46 2.32 9.44
N GLY A 26 -2.37 2.47 8.47
CA GLY A 26 -3.40 1.46 8.19
C GLY A 26 -2.95 0.38 7.21
N CYS A 27 -2.28 0.77 6.12
CA CYS A 27 -1.87 -0.14 5.04
C CYS A 27 -0.36 -0.28 4.87
N PHE A 28 0.44 0.39 5.70
CA PHE A 28 1.91 0.39 5.75
C PHE A 28 2.61 0.83 4.45
N ARG A 29 1.86 1.38 3.48
CA ARG A 29 2.38 1.96 2.24
C ARG A 29 2.78 3.41 2.41
N THR A 30 3.80 3.85 1.69
CA THR A 30 4.17 5.27 1.62
C THR A 30 3.14 6.06 0.81
N SER A 31 3.09 7.38 1.02
CA SER A 31 2.27 8.30 0.20
C SER A 31 2.55 8.17 -1.31
N GLU A 32 3.82 7.95 -1.69
CA GLU A 32 4.27 7.76 -3.06
C GLU A 32 3.78 6.43 -3.67
N GLU A 33 3.87 5.34 -2.90
CA GLU A 33 3.35 4.02 -3.30
C GLU A 33 1.83 4.08 -3.52
N ILE A 34 1.11 4.75 -2.62
CA ILE A 34 -0.35 4.95 -2.74
C ILE A 34 -0.69 5.74 -4.01
N SER A 35 0.04 6.83 -4.27
CA SER A 35 -0.20 7.70 -5.43
C SER A 35 0.06 6.99 -6.76
N ARG A 36 1.06 6.08 -6.80
CA ARG A 36 1.44 5.35 -8.02
C ARG A 36 0.72 4.01 -8.19
N TRP A 37 0.03 3.51 -7.16
CA TRP A 37 -0.57 2.18 -7.14
C TRP A 37 -1.41 1.82 -8.38
N ALA A 38 -2.22 2.77 -8.87
CA ALA A 38 -3.07 2.55 -10.04
C ALA A 38 -2.29 2.41 -11.36
N GLY A 39 -1.06 2.94 -11.43
CA GLY A 39 -0.18 2.86 -12.59
C GLY A 39 0.96 1.85 -12.46
N MET A 40 1.12 1.20 -11.31
CA MET A 40 2.13 0.18 -11.07
C MET A 40 1.84 -1.11 -11.83
N LEU A 41 2.90 -1.74 -12.33
CA LEU A 41 2.85 -3.09 -12.88
C LEU A 41 2.68 -4.13 -11.75
N ASP A 42 2.21 -5.32 -12.11
CA ASP A 42 1.96 -6.38 -11.11
C ASP A 42 3.23 -6.77 -10.35
N GLU A 43 4.39 -6.80 -11.01
CA GLU A 43 5.68 -7.04 -10.35
C GLU A 43 6.04 -5.95 -9.32
N GLU A 44 5.71 -4.69 -9.61
CA GLU A 44 5.94 -3.57 -8.69
C GLU A 44 4.98 -3.66 -7.49
N LYS A 45 3.71 -3.98 -7.74
CA LYS A 45 2.73 -4.22 -6.67
C LYS A 45 3.17 -5.37 -5.77
N LEU A 46 3.68 -6.47 -6.32
CA LEU A 46 4.21 -7.60 -5.55
C LEU A 46 5.40 -7.19 -4.67
N LYS A 47 6.32 -6.37 -5.19
CA LYS A 47 7.43 -5.83 -4.40
C LYS A 47 6.95 -4.95 -3.25
N VAL A 48 5.99 -4.06 -3.52
CA VAL A 48 5.36 -3.23 -2.48
C VAL A 48 4.74 -4.13 -1.42
N MET A 49 3.91 -5.11 -1.80
CA MET A 49 3.27 -6.04 -0.87
C MET A 49 4.27 -6.85 -0.03
N ALA A 50 5.37 -7.30 -0.61
CA ALA A 50 6.45 -7.97 0.12
C ALA A 50 7.10 -7.05 1.16
N ASN A 51 7.33 -5.78 0.79
CA ASN A 51 7.86 -4.77 1.70
C ASN A 51 6.88 -4.46 2.84
N LEU A 52 5.57 -4.52 2.61
CA LEU A 52 4.57 -4.31 3.68
C LEU A 52 4.65 -5.39 4.74
N ASN A 53 4.82 -6.64 4.35
CA ASN A 53 5.00 -7.74 5.30
C ASN A 53 6.26 -7.52 6.14
N ALA A 54 7.38 -7.12 5.51
CA ALA A 54 8.61 -6.82 6.23
C ALA A 54 8.47 -5.60 7.18
N ARG A 55 7.78 -4.53 6.74
CA ARG A 55 7.49 -3.35 7.57
C ARG A 55 6.61 -3.71 8.75
N MET A 56 5.59 -4.55 8.53
CA MET A 56 4.72 -5.04 9.59
C MET A 56 5.51 -5.84 10.62
N GLU A 57 6.40 -6.74 10.18
CA GLU A 57 7.25 -7.55 11.07
C GLU A 57 8.23 -6.69 11.89
N SER A 58 8.76 -5.59 11.34
CA SER A 58 9.64 -4.68 12.11
C SER A 58 8.92 -3.80 13.14
N LEU A 59 7.58 -3.69 13.05
CA LEU A 59 6.75 -2.86 13.91
C LEU A 59 6.05 -3.68 15.02
N PHE A 60 6.23 -5.00 15.03
CA PHE A 60 5.83 -5.92 16.10
C PHE A 60 7.06 -6.40 16.89
#